data_AF-A0A812V7F8-F1
#
_entry.id   AF-A0A812V7F8-F1
#
_cell.length_a   1.000
_cell.length_b   1.000
_cell.length_c   1.000
_cell.angle_alpha   90.00
_cell.angle_beta   90.00
_cell.angle_gamma   90.00
#
_symmetry.space_group_name_H-M   'P 1'
#
loop_
_entity.id
_entity.type
_entity.pdbx_description
1 polymer ?
#
loop_
_entity_poly.entity_id
_entity_poly.type
_entity_poly.pdbx_seq_one_letter_code
_entity_poly.pdbx_strand_id
1 'polypeptide(L)'
;MAAAAENGMSMQEVATCVMSEFQDPKFQDEVETFINCHIEEFAVVHFDGSCPMQWVNIHRKYKKLYEDRLLKVLDDCDADCTRFMEYFSACSDAYGHDPNFKALMTALTASEDFSSFQELMFNAVRENWEPDECQKGPVAGYQFHQVEVALPENAEPGSSFLVNYLGHAHSLTVPPESEGVMTVTLQVPEALPASAGPPPAPPPPPPPPST
;
A
#
# COMPACT_ATOMS: atom_id res chain seq x y z
N MET A 1 31.13 -43.51 11.34
CA MET A 1 30.70 -42.11 11.50
C MET A 1 30.30 -41.62 10.13
N ALA A 2 28.99 -41.59 9.86
CA ALA A 2 28.47 -41.06 8.61
C ALA A 2 28.53 -39.53 8.71
N ALA A 3 29.26 -38.89 7.80
CA ALA A 3 29.15 -37.45 7.59
C ALA A 3 27.72 -37.21 7.06
N ALA A 4 26.82 -36.77 7.93
CA ALA A 4 25.56 -36.20 7.50
C ALA A 4 25.91 -34.96 6.68
N ALA A 5 25.73 -35.05 5.37
CA ALA A 5 25.83 -33.88 4.51
C ALA A 5 24.73 -32.91 4.96
N GLU A 6 25.13 -31.80 5.60
CA GLU A 6 24.28 -30.64 5.79
C GLU A 6 23.95 -30.06 4.41
N ASN A 7 22.98 -30.65 3.72
CA ASN A 7 22.33 -30.05 2.56
C ASN A 7 21.32 -29.00 3.07
N GLY A 8 21.81 -27.99 3.77
CA GLY A 8 21.03 -26.79 4.05
C GLY A 8 20.85 -26.01 2.75
N MET A 9 19.66 -25.44 2.53
CA MET A 9 19.45 -24.52 1.41
C MET A 9 20.42 -23.34 1.53
N SER A 10 20.98 -22.91 0.40
CA SER A 10 21.76 -21.68 0.35
C SER A 10 20.83 -20.48 0.61
N MET A 11 21.37 -19.38 1.16
CA MET A 11 20.58 -18.17 1.43
C MET A 11 19.93 -17.58 0.17
N GLN A 12 20.52 -17.81 -1.00
CA GLN A 12 19.93 -17.42 -2.28
C GLN A 12 18.67 -18.25 -2.61
N GLU A 13 18.71 -19.56 -2.34
CA GLU A 13 17.53 -20.43 -2.48
C GLU A 13 16.45 -20.03 -1.49
N VAL A 14 16.81 -19.76 -0.23
CA VAL A 14 15.88 -19.25 0.79
C VAL A 14 15.22 -17.94 0.35
N ALA A 15 16.00 -16.97 -0.15
CA ALA A 15 15.45 -15.71 -0.67
C ALA A 15 14.52 -15.92 -1.86
N THR A 16 14.82 -16.89 -2.73
CA THR A 16 13.95 -17.27 -3.84
C THR A 16 12.64 -17.88 -3.33
N CYS A 17 12.69 -18.74 -2.32
CA CYS A 17 11.50 -19.30 -1.66
C CYS A 17 10.64 -18.20 -1.03
N VAL A 18 11.25 -17.25 -0.30
CA VAL A 18 10.54 -16.09 0.27
C VAL A 18 9.87 -15.28 -0.84
N MET A 19 10.60 -14.87 -1.88
CA MET A 19 10.01 -14.10 -2.99
C MET A 19 8.86 -14.86 -3.66
N SER A 20 8.99 -16.17 -3.84
CA SER A 20 7.93 -17.00 -4.42
C SER A 20 6.70 -17.09 -3.53
N GLU A 21 6.86 -17.25 -2.22
CA GLU A 21 5.74 -17.34 -1.29
C GLU A 21 4.98 -16.02 -1.20
N PHE A 22 5.69 -14.88 -1.18
CA PHE A 22 5.06 -13.57 -1.18
C PHE A 22 4.37 -13.25 -2.51
N GLN A 23 4.71 -13.93 -3.60
CA GLN A 23 3.98 -13.87 -4.88
C GLN A 23 2.84 -14.88 -4.98
N ASP A 24 2.60 -15.70 -3.94
CA ASP A 24 1.50 -16.66 -3.96
C ASP A 24 0.16 -15.93 -4.12
N PRO A 25 -0.67 -16.28 -5.12
CA PRO A 25 -1.92 -15.60 -5.36
C PRO A 25 -2.89 -15.61 -4.18
N LYS A 26 -2.84 -16.64 -3.32
CA LYS A 26 -3.72 -16.69 -2.15
C LYS A 26 -3.27 -15.72 -1.07
N PHE A 27 -1.97 -15.55 -0.90
CA PHE A 27 -1.45 -14.53 0.01
C PHE A 27 -1.75 -13.12 -0.49
N GLN A 28 -1.61 -12.89 -1.79
CA GLN A 28 -1.96 -11.60 -2.40
C GLN A 28 -3.45 -11.29 -2.23
N ASP A 29 -4.33 -12.26 -2.47
CA ASP A 29 -5.78 -12.14 -2.24
C ASP A 29 -6.12 -11.88 -0.75
N GLU A 30 -5.38 -12.49 0.18
CA GLU A 30 -5.52 -12.26 1.62
C GLU A 30 -5.14 -10.82 2.00
N VAL A 31 -4.02 -10.31 1.47
CA VAL A 31 -3.55 -8.93 1.68
C VAL A 31 -4.53 -7.93 1.07
N GLU A 32 -4.98 -8.17 -0.17
CA GLU A 32 -5.95 -7.31 -0.85
C GLU A 32 -7.28 -7.28 -0.10
N THR A 33 -7.79 -8.43 0.32
CA THR A 33 -8.99 -8.55 1.14
C THR A 33 -8.83 -7.77 2.45
N PHE A 34 -7.67 -7.88 3.12
CA PHE A 34 -7.39 -7.15 4.34
C PHE A 34 -7.45 -5.62 4.11
N ILE A 35 -6.84 -5.12 3.03
CA ILE A 35 -6.86 -3.69 2.68
C ILE A 35 -8.29 -3.24 2.38
N ASN A 36 -9.03 -3.99 1.57
CA ASN A 36 -10.41 -3.68 1.18
C ASN A 36 -11.39 -3.74 2.37
N CYS A 37 -11.10 -4.52 3.41
CA CYS A 37 -11.91 -4.50 4.63
C CYS A 37 -11.67 -3.26 5.50
N HIS A 38 -10.60 -2.51 5.24
CA HIS A 38 -10.16 -1.40 6.09
C HIS A 38 -10.04 -0.06 5.35
N ILE A 39 -10.38 -0.02 4.07
CA ILE A 39 -10.36 1.18 3.22
C ILE A 39 -11.25 2.31 3.77
N GLU A 40 -12.45 1.99 4.23
CA GLU A 40 -13.43 2.99 4.69
C GLU A 40 -12.91 3.76 5.92
N GLU A 41 -12.18 3.10 6.82
CA GLU A 41 -11.60 3.73 8.01
C GLU A 41 -10.49 4.74 7.65
N PHE A 42 -9.85 4.59 6.48
CA PHE A 42 -8.84 5.53 5.98
C PHE A 42 -9.41 6.60 5.05
N ALA A 43 -10.68 6.46 4.64
CA ALA A 43 -11.38 7.47 3.84
C ALA A 43 -11.88 8.66 4.67
N VAL A 44 -11.85 8.57 6.01
CA VAL A 44 -12.31 9.62 6.93
C VAL A 44 -11.21 10.66 7.19
N VAL A 45 -11.57 11.95 7.12
CA VAL A 45 -10.67 13.07 7.43
C VAL A 45 -10.59 13.35 8.92
N HIS A 46 -9.36 13.49 9.43
CA HIS A 46 -9.08 14.02 10.75
C HIS A 46 -8.40 15.40 10.65
N PHE A 47 -9.07 16.43 11.16
CA PHE A 47 -8.66 17.84 11.03
C PHE A 47 -7.40 18.20 11.82
N ASP A 48 -7.10 17.46 12.89
CA ASP A 48 -5.95 17.70 13.76
C ASP A 48 -4.68 16.98 13.26
N GLY A 49 -4.78 16.24 12.15
CA GLY A 49 -3.73 15.35 11.67
C GLY A 49 -3.46 14.18 12.61
N SER A 50 -4.33 13.95 13.60
CA SER A 50 -4.19 12.78 14.47
C SER A 50 -4.46 11.52 13.69
N CYS A 51 -3.73 10.46 14.06
CA CYS A 51 -3.96 9.13 13.54
C CYS A 51 -4.86 8.40 14.55
N PRO A 52 -6.09 8.01 14.18
CA PRO A 52 -6.94 7.22 15.05
C PRO A 52 -6.20 5.99 15.58
N MET A 53 -6.42 5.66 16.85
CA MET A 53 -5.85 4.44 17.45
C MET A 53 -6.25 3.17 16.65
N GLN A 54 -7.37 3.23 15.95
CA GLN A 54 -7.83 2.21 15.02
C GLN A 54 -6.81 1.96 13.89
N TRP A 55 -6.25 3.00 13.27
CA TRP A 55 -5.24 2.86 12.20
C TRP A 55 -3.99 2.15 12.69
N VAL A 56 -3.52 2.49 13.91
CA VAL A 56 -2.38 1.81 14.53
C VAL A 56 -2.69 0.33 14.79
N ASN A 57 -3.91 0.01 15.22
CA ASN A 57 -4.33 -1.38 15.41
C ASN A 57 -4.41 -2.15 14.08
N ILE A 58 -4.86 -1.51 13.00
CA ILE A 58 -4.89 -2.09 11.65
C ILE A 58 -3.45 -2.34 11.18
N HIS A 59 -2.54 -1.37 11.34
CA HIS A 59 -1.13 -1.54 10.99
C HIS A 59 -0.48 -2.71 11.73
N ARG A 60 -0.74 -2.88 13.03
CA ARG A 60 -0.23 -4.05 13.78
C ARG A 60 -0.74 -5.39 13.23
N LYS A 61 -1.98 -5.45 12.76
CA LYS A 61 -2.53 -6.66 12.13
C LYS A 61 -1.86 -6.92 10.77
N TYR A 62 -1.71 -5.87 9.97
CA TYR A 62 -1.00 -5.93 8.68
C TYR A 62 0.43 -6.43 8.87
N LYS A 63 1.17 -5.83 9.83
CA LYS A 63 2.51 -6.26 10.21
C LYS A 63 2.56 -7.74 10.57
N LYS A 64 1.67 -8.18 11.45
CA LYS A 64 1.60 -9.57 11.90
C LYS A 64 1.36 -10.55 10.74
N LEU A 65 0.54 -10.18 9.77
CA LEU A 65 0.27 -11.01 8.58
C LEU A 65 1.55 -11.26 7.75
N TYR A 66 2.41 -10.24 7.61
CA TYR A 66 3.71 -10.38 6.92
C TYR A 66 4.74 -11.14 7.77
N GLU A 67 4.81 -10.86 9.08
CA GLU A 67 5.71 -11.56 10.01
C GLU A 67 5.40 -13.06 10.08
N ASP A 68 4.12 -13.42 10.27
CA ASP A 68 3.68 -14.82 10.35
C ASP A 68 4.00 -15.58 9.05
N ARG A 69 3.80 -14.94 7.88
CA ARG A 69 4.15 -15.53 6.58
C ARG A 69 5.66 -15.68 6.41
N LEU A 70 6.45 -14.66 6.73
CA LEU A 70 7.92 -14.71 6.63
C LEU A 70 8.51 -15.79 7.53
N LEU A 71 8.10 -15.83 8.81
CA LEU A 71 8.60 -16.81 9.77
C LEU A 71 8.25 -18.24 9.34
N LYS A 72 7.07 -18.46 8.78
CA LYS A 72 6.67 -19.76 8.25
C LYS A 72 7.60 -20.23 7.13
N VAL A 73 7.90 -19.37 6.14
CA VAL A 73 8.79 -19.75 5.02
C VAL A 73 10.20 -20.03 5.50
N LEU A 74 10.70 -19.25 6.45
CA LEU A 74 12.02 -19.46 7.03
C LEU A 74 12.10 -20.77 7.82
N ASP A 75 11.06 -21.11 8.57
CA ASP A 75 10.92 -22.40 9.27
C ASP A 75 10.88 -23.57 8.28
N ASP A 76 10.08 -23.46 7.21
CA ASP A 76 9.99 -24.46 6.13
C ASP A 76 11.34 -24.67 5.41
N CYS A 77 12.22 -23.66 5.41
CA CYS A 77 13.56 -23.70 4.82
C CYS A 77 14.69 -24.03 5.82
N ASP A 78 14.38 -24.26 7.10
CA ASP A 78 15.37 -24.42 8.19
C ASP A 78 16.39 -23.26 8.23
N ALA A 79 15.92 -22.03 8.01
CA ALA A 79 16.74 -20.84 7.89
C ALA A 79 16.62 -19.93 9.13
N ASP A 80 17.75 -19.45 9.63
CA ASP A 80 17.76 -18.46 10.70
C ASP A 80 17.33 -17.07 10.19
N CYS A 81 16.37 -16.47 10.89
CA CYS A 81 15.80 -15.17 10.53
C CYS A 81 16.84 -14.04 10.57
N THR A 82 17.74 -14.04 11.54
CA THR A 82 18.75 -12.97 11.66
C THR A 82 19.72 -13.03 10.47
N ARG A 83 20.21 -14.23 10.15
CA ARG A 83 21.09 -14.46 8.99
C ARG A 83 20.39 -14.15 7.67
N PHE A 84 19.11 -14.47 7.54
CA PHE A 84 18.32 -14.11 6.37
C PHE A 84 18.22 -12.59 6.20
N MET A 85 17.88 -11.85 7.25
CA MET A 85 17.74 -10.39 7.19
C MET A 85 19.07 -9.69 6.84
N GLU A 86 20.20 -10.17 7.38
CA GLU A 86 21.53 -9.70 6.99
C GLU A 86 21.78 -9.91 5.50
N TYR A 87 21.52 -11.12 4.99
CA TYR A 87 21.66 -11.44 3.56
C TYR A 87 20.75 -10.58 2.69
N PHE A 88 19.48 -10.44 3.09
CA PHE A 88 18.47 -9.69 2.35
C PHE A 88 18.81 -8.21 2.26
N SER A 89 19.38 -7.62 3.32
CA SER A 89 19.86 -6.24 3.31
C SER A 89 21.00 -6.01 2.30
N ALA A 90 21.93 -6.97 2.19
CA ALA A 90 23.04 -6.93 1.24
C ALA A 90 22.59 -7.17 -0.21
N CYS A 91 21.44 -7.81 -0.41
CA CYS A 91 20.86 -8.11 -1.72
C CYS A 91 20.19 -6.90 -2.39
N SER A 92 19.97 -5.80 -1.67
CA SER A 92 19.33 -4.58 -2.20
C SER A 92 20.01 -4.04 -3.47
N ASP A 93 21.34 -4.07 -3.52
CA ASP A 93 22.11 -3.63 -4.70
C ASP A 93 21.98 -4.61 -5.89
N ALA A 94 21.92 -5.91 -5.61
CA ALA A 94 21.90 -6.95 -6.65
C ALA A 94 20.51 -7.11 -7.28
N TYR A 95 19.45 -6.99 -6.49
CA TYR A 95 18.05 -7.18 -6.93
C TYR A 95 17.28 -5.87 -7.06
N GLY A 96 17.92 -4.72 -6.87
CA GLY A 96 17.26 -3.41 -6.95
C GLY A 96 16.58 -3.10 -8.30
N HIS A 97 16.90 -3.84 -9.36
CA HIS A 97 16.23 -3.74 -10.65
C HIS A 97 15.05 -4.71 -10.83
N ASP A 98 14.94 -5.75 -10.00
CA ASP A 98 13.87 -6.73 -10.10
C ASP A 98 12.55 -6.14 -9.56
N PRO A 99 11.47 -6.14 -10.37
CA PRO A 99 10.20 -5.55 -9.96
C PRO A 99 9.53 -6.32 -8.82
N ASN A 100 9.72 -7.63 -8.75
CA ASN A 100 9.11 -8.45 -7.71
C ASN A 100 9.82 -8.24 -6.38
N PHE A 101 11.15 -8.15 -6.40
CA PHE A 101 11.94 -7.79 -5.21
C PHE A 101 11.55 -6.40 -4.70
N LYS A 102 11.38 -5.42 -5.61
CA LYS A 102 10.90 -4.08 -5.25
C LYS A 102 9.52 -4.12 -4.62
N ALA A 103 8.56 -4.84 -5.22
CA ALA A 103 7.21 -4.98 -4.66
C ALA A 103 7.25 -5.59 -3.25
N LEU A 104 8.04 -6.65 -3.05
CA LEU A 104 8.25 -7.26 -1.73
C LEU A 104 8.87 -6.28 -0.74
N MET A 105 9.92 -5.54 -1.14
CA MET A 105 10.57 -4.54 -0.30
C MET A 105 9.62 -3.41 0.10
N THR A 106 8.80 -2.92 -0.83
CA THR A 106 7.76 -1.92 -0.54
C THR A 106 6.75 -2.46 0.46
N ALA A 107 6.30 -3.71 0.28
CA ALA A 107 5.34 -4.34 1.17
C ALA A 107 5.88 -4.57 2.59
N LEU A 108 7.13 -5.05 2.72
CA LEU A 108 7.82 -5.21 4.00
C LEU A 108 8.16 -3.87 4.65
N THR A 109 8.46 -2.84 3.86
CA THR A 109 8.65 -1.49 4.39
C THR A 109 7.34 -0.95 4.95
N ALA A 110 6.22 -1.13 4.24
CA ALA A 110 4.90 -0.78 4.76
C ALA A 110 4.50 -1.60 5.99
N SER A 111 4.95 -2.86 6.11
CA SER A 111 4.67 -3.65 7.32
C SER A 111 5.39 -3.10 8.56
N GLU A 112 6.58 -2.54 8.40
CA GLU A 112 7.38 -2.00 9.51
C GLU A 112 7.16 -0.51 9.78
N ASP A 113 7.05 0.30 8.73
CA ASP A 113 6.92 1.76 8.81
C ASP A 113 5.46 2.19 8.67
N PHE A 114 4.95 2.83 9.72
CA PHE A 114 3.56 3.28 9.76
C PHE A 114 3.26 4.34 8.68
N SER A 115 4.21 5.21 8.34
CA SER A 115 3.99 6.25 7.32
C SER A 115 3.82 5.63 5.93
N SER A 116 4.68 4.67 5.59
CA SER A 116 4.61 3.88 4.36
C SER A 116 3.30 3.08 4.29
N PHE A 117 2.85 2.53 5.42
CA PHE A 117 1.53 1.88 5.51
C PHE A 117 0.38 2.86 5.24
N GLN A 118 0.43 4.07 5.79
CA GLN A 118 -0.60 5.09 5.54
C GLN A 118 -0.65 5.47 4.06
N GLU A 119 0.49 5.65 3.41
CA GLU A 119 0.56 5.93 1.97
C GLU A 119 -0.06 4.78 1.15
N LEU A 120 0.20 3.53 1.54
CA LEU A 120 -0.40 2.34 0.93
C LEU A 120 -1.93 2.36 1.07
N MET A 121 -2.45 2.59 2.27
CA MET A 121 -3.90 2.65 2.51
C MET A 121 -4.55 3.83 1.79
N PHE A 122 -3.94 5.01 1.77
CA PHE A 122 -4.46 6.15 1.01
C PHE A 122 -4.43 5.90 -0.50
N ASN A 123 -3.42 5.19 -1.01
CA ASN A 123 -3.42 4.79 -2.41
C ASN A 123 -4.59 3.83 -2.69
N ALA A 124 -4.79 2.83 -1.82
CA ALA A 124 -5.90 1.89 -1.95
C ALA A 124 -7.26 2.60 -1.90
N VAL A 125 -7.43 3.60 -1.03
CA VAL A 125 -8.62 4.46 -1.01
C VAL A 125 -8.82 5.13 -2.37
N ARG A 126 -7.79 5.78 -2.94
CA ARG A 126 -7.91 6.44 -4.25
C ARG A 126 -8.25 5.49 -5.39
N GLU A 127 -7.70 4.27 -5.37
CA GLU A 127 -7.87 3.30 -6.44
C GLU A 127 -9.25 2.60 -6.39
N ASN A 128 -9.79 2.37 -5.20
CA ASN A 128 -11.05 1.63 -5.01
C ASN A 128 -12.23 2.54 -4.65
N TRP A 129 -12.02 3.85 -4.53
CA TRP A 129 -13.11 4.79 -4.31
C TRP A 129 -13.96 4.91 -5.57
N GLU A 130 -15.17 4.38 -5.53
CA GLU A 130 -16.19 4.64 -6.53
C GLU A 130 -16.95 5.91 -6.14
N PRO A 131 -16.83 7.02 -6.87
CA PRO A 131 -17.68 8.18 -6.61
C PRO A 131 -19.14 7.79 -6.86
N ASP A 132 -20.01 8.08 -5.90
CA ASP A 132 -21.46 8.00 -6.08
C ASP A 132 -21.84 8.62 -7.44
N GLU A 133 -22.62 7.90 -8.26
CA GLU A 133 -22.84 8.22 -9.68
C GLU A 133 -23.36 9.66 -9.93
N CYS A 134 -23.88 10.33 -8.90
CA CYS A 134 -24.27 11.74 -8.92
C CYS A 134 -23.11 12.76 -8.99
N GLN A 135 -21.83 12.35 -8.91
CA GLN A 135 -20.67 13.26 -8.80
C GLN A 135 -19.68 13.24 -9.97
N LYS A 136 -20.07 12.77 -11.16
CA LYS A 136 -19.26 12.97 -12.37
C LYS A 136 -19.27 14.44 -12.81
N GLY A 137 -18.38 15.23 -12.22
CA GLY A 137 -18.05 16.57 -12.68
C GLY A 137 -17.41 16.55 -14.08
N PRO A 138 -17.49 17.65 -14.86
CA PRO A 138 -17.01 17.72 -16.24
C PRO A 138 -15.48 17.82 -16.41
N VAL A 139 -14.70 17.72 -15.32
CA VAL A 139 -13.26 18.04 -15.35
C VAL A 139 -12.43 16.75 -15.39
N ALA A 140 -11.79 16.49 -16.53
CA ALA A 140 -10.90 15.35 -16.69
C ALA A 140 -9.65 15.47 -15.78
N GLY A 141 -9.24 14.35 -15.16
CA GLY A 141 -8.02 14.26 -14.33
C GLY A 141 -8.20 14.61 -12.86
N TYR A 142 -9.43 14.81 -12.40
CA TYR A 142 -9.73 15.08 -11.00
C TYR A 142 -10.93 14.26 -10.52
N GLN A 143 -10.82 13.75 -9.30
CA GLN A 143 -11.91 13.11 -8.58
C GLN A 143 -12.44 14.07 -7.52
N PHE A 144 -13.76 14.09 -7.36
CA PHE A 144 -14.45 14.91 -6.37
C PHE A 144 -14.90 14.01 -5.22
N HIS A 145 -14.37 14.26 -4.02
CA HIS A 145 -14.71 13.48 -2.83
C HIS A 145 -15.58 14.33 -1.93
N GLN A 146 -16.78 13.84 -1.62
CA GLN A 146 -17.63 14.47 -0.63
C GLN A 146 -17.23 13.96 0.75
N VAL A 147 -16.68 14.88 1.55
CA VAL A 147 -16.10 14.53 2.84
C VAL A 147 -16.75 15.38 3.92
N GLU A 148 -17.12 14.73 5.02
CA GLU A 148 -17.53 15.41 6.24
C GLU A 148 -16.28 15.87 7.00
N VAL A 149 -16.14 17.17 7.15
CA VAL A 149 -15.03 17.80 7.85
C VAL A 149 -15.55 18.43 9.12
N ALA A 150 -15.04 17.97 10.27
CA ALA A 150 -15.31 18.61 11.55
C ALA A 150 -14.61 19.98 11.59
N LEU A 151 -15.35 21.00 12.02
CA LEU A 151 -14.86 22.37 12.14
C LEU A 151 -14.05 22.53 13.44
N PRO A 152 -12.90 23.22 13.40
CA PRO A 152 -12.18 23.59 14.61
C PRO A 152 -13.09 24.40 15.55
N GLU A 153 -12.99 24.20 16.87
CA GLU A 153 -13.83 24.92 17.87
C GLU A 153 -13.77 26.45 17.75
N ASN A 154 -12.70 27.00 17.15
CA ASN A 154 -12.47 28.43 17.01
C ASN A 154 -12.68 28.95 15.58
N ALA A 155 -13.28 28.15 14.70
CA ALA A 155 -13.45 28.52 13.30
C ALA A 155 -14.71 29.40 13.11
N GLU A 156 -14.50 30.68 12.77
CA GLU A 156 -15.59 31.61 12.48
C GLU A 156 -16.03 31.49 11.00
N PRO A 157 -17.30 31.81 10.67
CA PRO A 157 -17.74 31.98 9.29
C PRO A 157 -16.80 32.85 8.44
N GLY A 158 -16.39 32.33 7.28
CA GLY A 158 -15.46 33.01 6.38
C GLY A 158 -13.98 32.86 6.74
N SER A 159 -13.64 32.23 7.88
CA SER A 159 -12.27 31.81 8.15
C SER A 159 -11.86 30.65 7.24
N SER A 160 -10.55 30.56 6.97
CA SER A 160 -9.99 29.46 6.18
C SER A 160 -9.04 28.62 7.02
N PHE A 161 -9.04 27.32 6.80
CA PHE A 161 -8.16 26.38 7.47
C PHE A 161 -7.68 25.29 6.51
N LEU A 162 -6.55 24.67 6.85
CA LEU A 162 -5.97 23.60 6.05
C LEU A 162 -6.43 22.24 6.59
N VAL A 163 -6.86 21.39 5.67
CA VAL A 163 -7.20 20.00 5.93
C VAL A 163 -6.30 19.10 5.11
N ASN A 164 -5.64 18.16 5.76
CA ASN A 164 -4.89 17.12 5.07
C ASN A 164 -5.83 15.95 4.78
N TYR A 165 -6.04 15.67 3.49
CA TYR A 165 -6.84 14.54 3.02
C TYR A 165 -6.09 13.77 1.94
N LEU A 166 -5.96 12.45 2.12
CA LEU A 166 -5.23 11.56 1.21
C LEU A 166 -3.82 12.08 0.85
N GLY A 167 -3.11 12.65 1.85
CA GLY A 167 -1.76 13.20 1.68
C GLY A 167 -1.69 14.60 1.05
N HIS A 168 -2.83 15.23 0.74
CA HIS A 168 -2.88 16.57 0.14
C HIS A 168 -3.48 17.60 1.10
N ALA A 169 -2.87 18.79 1.16
CA ALA A 169 -3.39 19.91 1.93
C ALA A 169 -4.43 20.70 1.11
N HIS A 170 -5.67 20.74 1.60
CA HIS A 170 -6.78 21.48 1.01
C HIS A 170 -7.11 22.70 1.88
N SER A 171 -7.23 23.88 1.26
CA SER A 171 -7.69 25.09 1.93
C SER A 171 -9.22 25.17 1.87
N LEU A 172 -9.87 25.11 3.02
CA LEU A 172 -11.32 25.15 3.16
C LEU A 172 -11.76 26.44 3.80
N THR A 173 -12.87 27.01 3.33
CA THR A 173 -13.48 28.22 3.91
C THR A 173 -14.79 27.84 4.60
N VAL A 174 -14.96 28.27 5.86
CA VAL A 174 -16.13 27.93 6.67
C VAL A 174 -17.38 28.64 6.14
N PRO A 175 -18.43 27.91 5.71
CA PRO A 175 -19.70 28.50 5.34
C PRO A 175 -20.42 29.11 6.56
N PRO A 176 -21.23 30.17 6.37
CA PRO A 176 -21.91 30.83 7.48
C PRO A 176 -22.98 30.00 8.20
N GLU A 177 -23.44 28.89 7.61
CA GLU A 177 -24.53 28.06 8.15
C GLU A 177 -24.06 26.72 8.74
N SER A 178 -22.76 26.56 9.03
CA SER A 178 -22.21 25.27 9.46
C SER A 178 -22.12 25.18 10.99
N GLU A 179 -22.73 24.16 11.60
CA GLU A 179 -22.64 23.87 13.04
C GLU A 179 -21.81 22.60 13.28
N GLY A 180 -20.52 22.77 13.57
CA GLY A 180 -19.61 21.70 14.02
C GLY A 180 -19.10 20.73 12.94
N VAL A 181 -19.91 20.37 11.95
CA VAL A 181 -19.51 19.54 10.81
C VAL A 181 -19.98 20.22 9.52
N MET A 182 -19.12 20.26 8.51
CA MET A 182 -19.48 20.69 7.16
C MET A 182 -19.16 19.61 6.14
N THR A 183 -20.06 19.42 5.18
CA THR A 183 -19.81 18.54 4.03
C THR A 183 -19.19 19.36 2.91
N VAL A 184 -17.96 19.03 2.52
CA VAL A 184 -17.26 19.70 1.42
C VAL A 184 -16.95 18.74 0.30
N THR A 185 -16.92 19.25 -0.93
CA THR A 185 -16.42 18.51 -2.08
C THR A 185 -14.95 18.87 -2.28
N LEU A 186 -14.05 17.95 -1.98
CA LEU A 186 -12.60 18.09 -2.19
C LEU A 186 -12.23 17.61 -3.59
N GLN A 187 -11.40 18.38 -4.27
CA GLN A 187 -10.85 18.01 -5.59
C GLN A 187 -9.50 17.31 -5.37
N VAL A 188 -9.48 15.99 -5.57
CA VAL A 188 -8.27 15.18 -5.46
C VAL A 188 -7.77 14.89 -6.88
N PRO A 189 -6.46 15.06 -7.17
CA PRO A 189 -5.91 14.62 -8.46
C PRO A 189 -6.20 13.14 -8.64
N GLU A 190 -6.82 12.77 -9.77
CA GLU A 190 -6.99 11.37 -10.11
C GLU A 190 -5.59 10.76 -10.18
N ALA A 191 -5.36 9.68 -9.41
CA ALA A 191 -4.10 8.97 -9.48
C ALA A 191 -3.90 8.60 -10.95
N LEU A 192 -2.87 9.16 -11.60
CA LEU A 192 -2.56 8.81 -12.97
C LEU A 192 -2.50 7.28 -13.02
N PRO A 193 -3.25 6.62 -13.93
CA PRO A 193 -3.24 5.17 -14.00
C PRO A 193 -1.78 4.77 -14.08
N ALA A 194 -1.31 4.03 -13.06
CA ALA A 194 0.08 3.66 -12.92
C ALA A 194 0.53 3.17 -14.28
N SER A 195 1.38 3.98 -14.95
CA SER A 195 1.65 3.94 -16.39
C SER A 195 1.49 2.51 -16.88
N ALA A 196 0.42 2.24 -17.63
CA ALA A 196 0.07 0.90 -18.11
C ALA A 196 1.38 0.19 -18.47
N GLY A 197 1.67 -0.91 -17.76
CA GLY A 197 2.96 -1.58 -17.85
C GLY A 197 3.37 -1.73 -19.32
N PRO A 198 4.68 -1.72 -19.62
CA PRO A 198 5.17 -1.75 -21.00
C PRO A 198 4.37 -2.77 -21.80
N PRO A 199 3.88 -2.41 -23.00
CA PRO A 199 2.99 -3.26 -23.78
C PRO A 199 3.59 -4.67 -23.86
N PRO A 200 2.76 -5.72 -23.75
CA PRO A 200 3.24 -7.10 -23.74
C PRO A 200 4.22 -7.29 -24.90
N ALA A 201 5.41 -7.80 -24.59
CA ALA A 201 6.47 -7.98 -25.58
C ALA A 201 5.88 -8.73 -26.79
N PRO A 202 6.15 -8.27 -28.03
CA PRO A 202 5.64 -8.94 -29.22
C PRO A 202 6.07 -10.42 -29.18
N PRO A 203 5.20 -11.36 -29.60
CA PRO A 203 5.52 -12.77 -29.58
C PRO A 203 6.82 -13.03 -30.37
N PRO A 204 7.70 -13.94 -29.89
CA PRO A 204 8.94 -14.24 -30.58
C PRO A 204 8.64 -14.73 -32.02
N PRO A 205 9.47 -14.35 -33.00
CA PRO A 205 9.29 -14.80 -34.37
C PRO A 205 9.33 -16.33 -34.45
N PRO A 206 8.53 -16.96 -35.33
CA PRO A 206 8.54 -18.41 -35.48
C PRO A 206 9.93 -18.91 -35.87
N PRO A 207 10.35 -20.10 -35.40
CA PRO A 207 11.65 -20.67 -35.74
C PRO A 207 11.77 -20.85 -37.27
N PRO A 208 12.96 -20.64 -37.85
CA PRO A 208 13.18 -20.86 -39.27
C PRO A 208 12.95 -22.34 -39.61
N PRO A 209 12.39 -22.64 -40.80
CA PRO A 209 12.17 -24.01 -41.23
C PRO A 209 13.51 -24.76 -41.30
N SER A 210 13.55 -25.96 -40.71
CA SER A 210 14.71 -26.86 -40.82
C SER A 210 14.86 -27.31 -42.28
N THR A 211 15.90 -26.84 -42.94
CA THR A 211 16.37 -27.35 -44.25
C THR A 211 17.27 -28.56 -44.07
#